data_AF-A0A081PCT6-F1
#
_entry.id   AF-A0A081PCT6-F1
#
_cell.length_a   1.000
_cell.length_b   1.000
_cell.length_c   1.000
_cell.angle_alpha   90.00
_cell.angle_beta   90.00
_cell.angle_gamma   90.00
#
_symmetry.space_group_name_H-M   'P 1'
#
loop_
_entity.id
_entity.type
_entity.pdbx_description
1 polymer ?
#
loop_
_entity_poly.entity_id
_entity_poly.type
_entity_poly.pdbx_seq_one_letter_code
_entity_poly.pdbx_strand_id
1 'polypeptide(L)'
;MKSKTSSGFEKIADRITCFTGSSTAFGIAAAVVIIWAVSGPIFKYSDTWQLVINTGTTIVTFMMVFLIQKSQNKESKAIQLKLNELIAASRHASNRMVDIEDLTELELDMLHKYYATLSDKAEEDDDIHKSHSIDNARIRQEEKNKRYN
;
A
#
# COMPACT_ATOMS: atom_id res chain seq x y z
N MET A 1 -13.91 16.13 14.23
CA MET A 1 -14.90 16.66 13.27
C MET A 1 -14.57 16.06 11.90
N LYS A 2 -15.26 14.99 11.47
CA LYS A 2 -14.97 14.28 10.20
C LYS A 2 -15.58 15.07 9.02
N SER A 3 -14.73 15.66 8.18
CA SER A 3 -15.16 16.34 6.96
C SER A 3 -15.67 15.32 5.95
N LYS A 4 -16.97 15.42 5.66
CA LYS A 4 -17.78 14.50 4.84
C LYS A 4 -17.73 14.93 3.37
N THR A 5 -16.54 15.12 2.79
CA THR A 5 -16.35 15.64 1.43
C THR A 5 -15.76 14.65 0.43
N SER A 6 -15.35 13.43 0.82
CA SER A 6 -14.76 12.45 -0.12
C SER A 6 -15.78 11.57 -0.87
N SER A 7 -17.03 11.45 -0.39
CA SER A 7 -17.96 10.40 -0.85
C SER A 7 -18.28 10.39 -2.35
N GLY A 8 -18.26 11.53 -3.04
CA GLY A 8 -18.69 11.60 -4.45
C GLY A 8 -17.60 11.08 -5.40
N PHE A 9 -16.41 11.68 -5.32
CA PHE A 9 -15.25 11.29 -6.13
C PHE A 9 -14.79 9.86 -5.82
N GLU A 10 -14.92 9.43 -4.57
CA GLU A 10 -14.56 8.08 -4.14
C GLU A 10 -15.49 7.02 -4.72
N LYS A 11 -16.81 7.24 -4.72
CA LYS A 11 -17.78 6.36 -5.38
C LYS A 11 -17.65 6.33 -6.90
N ILE A 12 -17.36 7.48 -7.52
CA ILE A 12 -17.15 7.57 -8.97
C ILE A 12 -15.87 6.83 -9.36
N ALA A 13 -14.77 7.06 -8.63
CA ALA A 13 -13.51 6.37 -8.86
C ALA A 13 -13.67 4.84 -8.67
N ASP A 14 -14.29 4.39 -7.59
CA ASP A 14 -14.51 2.95 -7.34
C ASP A 14 -15.38 2.32 -8.45
N ARG A 15 -16.42 3.03 -8.93
CA ARG A 15 -17.28 2.55 -10.01
C ARG A 15 -16.55 2.52 -11.36
N ILE A 16 -15.72 3.53 -11.66
CA ILE A 16 -14.90 3.56 -12.87
C ILE A 16 -13.87 2.44 -12.82
N THR A 17 -13.13 2.27 -11.73
CA THR A 17 -12.12 1.21 -11.58
C THR A 17 -12.74 -0.18 -11.71
N CYS A 18 -13.90 -0.42 -11.08
CA CYS A 18 -14.62 -1.68 -11.18
C CYS A 18 -15.14 -1.95 -12.61
N PHE A 19 -15.63 -0.89 -13.29
CA PHE A 19 -16.07 -1.02 -14.68
C PHE A 19 -14.90 -1.27 -15.64
N THR A 20 -13.82 -0.49 -15.56
CA THR A 20 -12.63 -0.62 -16.42
C THR A 20 -11.94 -1.98 -16.26
N GLY A 21 -12.04 -2.62 -15.09
CA GLY A 21 -11.54 -3.98 -14.86
C GLY A 21 -12.43 -5.12 -15.36
N SER A 22 -13.65 -4.83 -15.84
CA SER A 22 -14.63 -5.84 -16.27
C SER A 22 -14.46 -6.26 -17.74
N SER A 23 -14.82 -7.50 -18.07
CA SER A 23 -14.84 -8.00 -19.46
C SER A 23 -15.74 -7.17 -20.38
N THR A 24 -16.77 -6.53 -19.82
CA THR A 24 -17.66 -5.61 -20.55
C THR A 24 -16.97 -4.32 -21.00
N ALA A 25 -16.07 -3.76 -20.18
CA ALA A 25 -15.32 -2.57 -20.59
C ALA A 25 -14.32 -2.87 -21.71
N PHE A 26 -13.70 -4.05 -21.68
CA PHE A 26 -12.84 -4.51 -22.77
C PHE A 26 -13.62 -4.61 -24.09
N GLY A 27 -14.82 -5.21 -24.07
CA GLY A 27 -15.68 -5.30 -25.24
C GLY A 27 -16.06 -3.92 -25.82
N ILE A 28 -16.39 -2.96 -24.95
CA ILE A 28 -16.70 -1.59 -25.37
C ILE A 28 -15.47 -0.90 -25.96
N ALA A 29 -14.30 -1.01 -25.32
CA ALA A 29 -13.06 -0.44 -25.82
C ALA A 29 -12.69 -1.01 -27.19
N ALA A 30 -12.81 -2.33 -27.36
CA ALA A 30 -12.58 -2.99 -28.65
C ALA A 30 -13.56 -2.49 -29.73
N ALA A 31 -14.85 -2.35 -29.39
CA ALA A 31 -15.85 -1.81 -30.32
C ALA A 31 -15.53 -0.37 -30.74
N VAL A 32 -15.08 0.48 -29.81
CA VAL A 32 -14.65 1.86 -30.11
C VAL A 32 -13.47 1.87 -31.08
N VAL A 33 -12.47 1.00 -30.87
CA VAL A 33 -11.31 0.87 -31.77
C VAL A 33 -11.74 0.39 -33.16
N ILE A 34 -12.66 -0.57 -33.25
CA ILE A 34 -13.19 -1.06 -34.53
C ILE A 34 -13.95 0.06 -35.27
N ILE A 35 -14.83 0.79 -34.60
CA ILE A 35 -15.58 1.91 -35.18
C ILE A 35 -14.62 2.98 -35.70
N TRP A 36 -13.60 3.33 -34.90
CA TRP A 36 -12.57 4.27 -35.32
C TRP A 36 -11.82 3.77 -36.57
N ALA A 37 -11.40 2.50 -36.60
CA ALA A 37 -10.70 1.91 -37.75
C ALA A 37 -11.55 1.93 -39.02
N VAL A 38 -12.84 1.59 -38.92
CA VAL A 38 -13.80 1.59 -40.03
C VAL A 38 -14.12 3.03 -40.51
N SER A 39 -14.01 4.04 -39.64
CA SER A 39 -14.14 5.44 -40.07
C SER A 39 -12.93 5.95 -40.86
N GLY A 40 -11.76 5.28 -40.78
CA GLY A 40 -10.51 5.69 -41.43
C GLY A 40 -10.60 5.93 -42.95
N PRO A 41 -11.19 5.01 -43.74
CA PRO A 41 -11.41 5.21 -45.18
C PRO A 41 -12.24 6.44 -45.53
N ILE A 42 -13.24 6.80 -44.70
CA ILE A 42 -14.09 8.00 -44.92
C ILE A 42 -13.25 9.27 -44.78
N PHE A 43 -12.34 9.29 -43.80
CA PHE A 43 -11.44 10.41 -43.54
C PHE A 43 -10.10 10.32 -44.29
N LYS A 44 -9.95 9.37 -45.23
CA LYS A 44 -8.72 9.13 -46.00
C LYS A 44 -7.48 8.96 -45.12
N TYR A 45 -7.64 8.39 -43.91
CA TYR A 45 -6.57 8.25 -42.93
C TYR A 45 -5.81 9.55 -42.62
N SER A 46 -6.54 10.67 -42.56
CA SER A 46 -5.96 12.00 -42.33
C SER A 46 -5.24 12.14 -40.98
N ASP A 47 -4.36 13.13 -40.88
CA ASP A 47 -3.66 13.47 -39.64
C ASP A 47 -4.63 13.79 -38.50
N THR A 48 -5.76 14.45 -38.80
CA THR A 48 -6.80 14.73 -37.79
C THR A 48 -7.45 13.45 -37.27
N TRP A 49 -7.68 12.45 -38.14
CA TRP A 49 -8.25 11.17 -37.75
C TRP A 49 -7.32 10.37 -36.81
N GLN A 50 -6.00 10.42 -37.07
CA GLN A 50 -4.99 9.83 -36.19
C GLN A 50 -4.84 10.62 -34.88
N LEU A 51 -4.85 11.96 -34.96
CA LEU A 51 -4.71 12.85 -33.81
C LEU A 51 -5.82 12.61 -32.77
N VAL A 52 -7.05 12.38 -33.22
CA VAL A 52 -8.20 12.14 -32.32
C VAL A 52 -7.98 10.92 -31.44
N ILE A 53 -7.58 9.77 -32.00
CA ILE A 53 -7.38 8.57 -31.17
C ILE A 53 -6.14 8.69 -30.29
N ASN A 54 -5.07 9.30 -30.79
CA ASN A 54 -3.82 9.44 -30.04
C ASN A 54 -4.02 10.38 -28.83
N THR A 55 -4.68 11.53 -29.07
CA THR A 55 -5.01 12.48 -28.01
C THR A 55 -6.00 11.87 -27.00
N GLY A 56 -7.04 11.19 -27.49
CA GLY A 56 -8.03 10.55 -26.63
C GLY A 56 -7.42 9.46 -25.73
N THR A 57 -6.62 8.58 -26.31
CA THR A 57 -5.94 7.50 -25.57
C THR A 57 -4.96 8.06 -24.54
N THR A 58 -4.25 9.14 -24.87
CA THR A 58 -3.33 9.79 -23.93
C THR A 58 -4.06 10.35 -22.71
N ILE A 59 -5.19 11.03 -22.90
CA ILE A 59 -6.02 11.54 -21.80
C ILE A 59 -6.55 10.40 -20.93
N VAL A 60 -7.08 9.34 -21.56
CA VAL A 60 -7.59 8.16 -20.83
C VAL A 60 -6.47 7.48 -20.04
N THR A 61 -5.30 7.33 -20.63
CA THR A 61 -4.13 6.73 -19.98
C THR A 61 -3.67 7.57 -18.80
N PHE A 62 -3.56 8.88 -18.96
CA PHE A 62 -3.21 9.79 -17.86
C PHE A 62 -4.21 9.69 -16.71
N MET A 63 -5.51 9.65 -17.02
CA MET A 63 -6.55 9.42 -16.02
C MET A 63 -6.43 8.04 -15.35
N MET A 64 -6.14 7.00 -16.12
CA MET A 64 -5.97 5.62 -15.62
C MET A 64 -4.81 5.54 -14.62
N VAL A 65 -3.70 6.23 -14.88
CA VAL A 65 -2.56 6.29 -13.94
C VAL A 65 -3.00 6.81 -12.58
N PHE A 66 -3.77 7.89 -12.51
CA PHE A 66 -4.30 8.39 -11.23
C PHE A 66 -5.28 7.44 -10.56
N LEU A 67 -6.15 6.77 -11.33
CA LEU A 67 -7.09 5.79 -10.80
C LEU A 67 -6.37 4.58 -10.21
N ILE A 68 -5.37 4.06 -10.92
CA ILE A 68 -4.51 2.97 -10.44
C ILE A 68 -3.79 3.39 -9.16
N GLN A 69 -3.14 4.56 -9.14
CA GLN A 69 -2.45 5.08 -7.95
C GLN A 69 -3.40 5.22 -6.75
N LYS A 70 -4.63 5.70 -6.96
CA LYS A 70 -5.64 5.79 -5.90
C LYS A 70 -6.05 4.41 -5.38
N SER A 71 -6.29 3.45 -6.28
CA SER A 71 -6.66 2.08 -5.93
C SER A 71 -5.54 1.40 -5.13
N GLN A 72 -4.29 1.53 -5.61
CA GLN A 72 -3.12 0.96 -4.95
C GLN A 72 -2.86 1.62 -3.58
N ASN A 73 -3.05 2.93 -3.42
CA ASN A 73 -2.87 3.60 -2.13
C ASN A 73 -3.84 3.08 -1.05
N LYS A 74 -5.09 2.78 -1.43
CA LYS A 74 -6.08 2.18 -0.52
C LYS A 74 -5.72 0.72 -0.17
N GLU A 75 -5.25 -0.04 -1.16
CA GLU A 75 -4.85 -1.44 -0.97
C GLU A 75 -3.60 -1.56 -0.09
N SER A 76 -2.59 -0.69 -0.30
CA SER A 76 -1.38 -0.64 0.53
C SER A 76 -1.72 -0.46 2.01
N LYS A 77 -2.57 0.53 2.34
CA LYS A 77 -3.03 0.75 3.73
C LYS A 77 -3.78 -0.44 4.32
N ALA A 78 -4.55 -1.16 3.51
CA ALA A 78 -5.26 -2.34 3.99
C ALA A 78 -4.32 -3.51 4.28
N ILE A 79 -3.25 -3.67 3.49
CA ILE A 79 -2.19 -4.67 3.74
C ILE A 79 -1.47 -4.35 5.04
N GLN A 80 -1.09 -3.09 5.24
CA GLN A 80 -0.45 -2.58 6.45
C GLN A 80 -1.27 -2.91 7.71
N LEU A 81 -2.56 -2.53 7.73
CA LEU A 81 -3.47 -2.84 8.85
C LEU A 81 -3.62 -4.34 9.13
N LYS A 82 -3.68 -5.17 8.08
CA LYS A 82 -3.76 -6.64 8.24
C LYS A 82 -2.48 -7.22 8.83
N LEU A 83 -1.32 -6.70 8.43
CA LEU A 83 -0.02 -7.09 8.99
C LEU A 83 0.10 -6.66 10.45
N ASN A 84 -0.32 -5.43 10.76
CA ASN A 84 -0.33 -4.90 12.13
C ASN A 84 -1.20 -5.78 13.05
N GLU A 85 -2.37 -6.22 12.61
CA GLU A 85 -3.22 -7.16 13.36
C GLU A 85 -2.55 -8.53 13.55
N LEU A 86 -1.89 -9.09 12.53
CA LEU A 86 -1.15 -10.36 12.63
C LEU A 86 0.05 -10.28 13.57
N ILE A 87 0.77 -9.16 13.54
CA ILE A 87 1.88 -8.85 14.46
C ILE A 87 1.32 -8.75 15.89
N ALA A 88 0.27 -7.97 16.11
CA ALA A 88 -0.34 -7.82 17.43
C ALA A 88 -0.92 -9.14 17.98
N ALA A 89 -1.47 -10.01 17.13
CA ALA A 89 -1.97 -11.33 17.51
C ALA A 89 -0.84 -12.36 17.76
N SER A 90 0.37 -12.12 17.24
CA SER A 90 1.52 -12.97 17.47
C SER A 90 2.14 -12.70 18.84
N ARG A 91 2.06 -13.68 19.76
CA ARG A 91 2.61 -13.60 21.15
C ARG A 91 4.12 -13.29 21.27
N HIS A 92 4.85 -13.29 20.15
CA HIS A 92 6.29 -13.03 20.11
C HIS A 92 6.66 -11.78 19.31
N ALA A 93 5.73 -11.15 18.60
CA ALA A 93 6.04 -9.92 17.88
C ALA A 93 5.85 -8.74 18.84
N SER A 94 6.94 -8.02 19.14
CA SER A 94 6.88 -6.89 20.05
C SER A 94 5.90 -5.86 19.50
N ASN A 95 4.97 -5.38 20.32
CA ASN A 95 3.96 -4.36 19.99
C ASN A 95 4.56 -3.05 19.41
N ARG A 96 5.90 -2.91 19.44
CA ARG A 96 6.71 -1.83 18.85
C ARG A 96 6.90 -1.94 17.33
N MET A 97 6.56 -3.06 16.70
CA MET A 97 6.62 -3.25 15.25
C MET A 97 5.27 -2.89 14.57
N VAL A 98 4.21 -2.80 15.36
CA VAL A 98 2.88 -2.34 14.93
C VAL A 98 3.00 -0.87 14.54
N ASP A 99 2.49 -0.51 13.36
CA ASP A 99 2.50 0.85 12.81
C ASP A 99 3.90 1.41 12.48
N ILE A 100 4.87 0.56 12.14
CA ILE A 100 6.24 0.98 11.78
C ILE A 100 6.28 1.97 10.60
N GLU A 101 5.27 1.95 9.72
CA GLU A 101 5.15 2.85 8.57
C GLU A 101 4.80 4.30 8.92
N ASP A 102 4.28 4.54 10.12
CA ASP A 102 3.91 5.88 10.60
C ASP A 102 5.07 6.59 11.33
N LEU A 103 6.18 5.87 11.55
CA LEU A 103 7.37 6.42 12.19
C LEU A 103 8.08 7.42 11.28
N THR A 104 8.61 8.49 11.87
CA THR A 104 9.53 9.38 11.16
C THR A 104 10.85 8.66 10.85
N GLU A 105 11.57 9.15 9.84
CA GLU A 105 12.84 8.55 9.41
C GLU A 105 13.86 8.47 10.57
N LEU A 106 13.91 9.48 11.45
CA LEU A 106 14.75 9.47 12.65
C LEU A 106 14.33 8.40 13.68
N GLU A 107 13.03 8.18 13.85
CA GLU A 107 12.50 7.17 14.76
C GLU A 107 12.75 5.75 14.22
N LEU A 108 12.62 5.56 12.91
CA LEU A 108 12.94 4.31 12.22
C LEU A 108 14.43 3.97 12.39
N ASP A 109 15.30 4.98 12.25
CA ASP A 109 16.75 4.84 12.38
C ASP A 109 17.17 4.49 13.83
N MET A 110 16.51 5.10 14.82
CA MET A 110 16.69 4.74 16.24
C MET A 110 16.19 3.32 16.54
N LEU A 111 15.04 2.94 15.98
CA LEU A 111 14.49 1.59 16.16
C LEU A 111 15.42 0.54 15.54
N HIS A 112 15.97 0.81 14.36
CA HIS A 112 16.94 -0.05 13.70
C HIS A 112 18.22 -0.21 14.54
N LYS A 113 18.81 0.89 15.03
CA LYS A 113 20.00 0.85 15.92
C LYS A 113 19.75 0.07 17.20
N TYR A 114 18.57 0.21 17.81
CA TYR A 114 18.18 -0.53 19.00
C TYR A 114 18.11 -2.04 18.74
N TYR A 115 17.50 -2.47 17.63
CA TYR A 115 17.43 -3.90 17.27
C TYR A 115 18.77 -4.48 16.81
N ALA A 116 19.59 -3.70 16.10
CA ALA A 116 20.95 -4.11 15.75
C ALA A 116 21.78 -4.39 17.02
N THR A 117 21.75 -3.46 17.98
CA THR A 117 22.43 -3.63 19.28
C THR A 117 21.88 -4.82 20.08
N LEU A 118 20.59 -5.12 19.94
CA LEU A 118 19.96 -6.26 20.61
C LEU A 118 20.35 -7.59 19.95
N SER A 119 20.46 -7.62 18.62
CA SER A 119 20.93 -8.77 17.85
C SER A 119 22.38 -9.09 18.19
N ASP A 120 23.24 -8.07 18.20
CA ASP A 120 24.67 -8.23 18.54
C ASP A 120 24.84 -8.82 19.95
N LYS A 121 24.03 -8.37 20.91
CA LYS A 121 24.03 -8.90 22.29
C LYS A 121 23.45 -10.31 22.41
N ALA A 122 22.51 -10.68 21.54
CA ALA A 122 21.94 -12.03 21.51
C ALA A 122 22.88 -13.02 20.82
N GLU A 123 23.73 -12.55 19.90
CA GLU A 123 24.81 -13.35 19.28
C GLU A 123 25.97 -13.61 20.25
N GLU A 124 26.18 -12.73 21.24
CA GLU A 124 27.17 -12.88 22.32
C GLU A 124 26.71 -13.85 23.44
N ASP A 125 25.40 -14.11 23.57
CA ASP A 125 24.80 -15.03 24.55
C ASP A 125 24.48 -16.39 23.88
N ASP A 126 25.36 -17.39 24.06
CA ASP A 126 25.38 -18.71 23.40
C ASP A 126 24.23 -19.69 23.83
N ASP A 127 23.00 -19.19 24.06
CA ASP A 127 21.85 -20.01 24.49
C ASP A 127 20.63 -19.84 23.56
N ILE A 128 20.67 -20.60 22.45
CA ILE A 128 19.65 -20.70 21.39
C ILE A 128 18.25 -21.16 21.85
N HIS A 129 18.05 -21.54 23.12
CA HIS A 129 16.75 -22.01 23.63
C HIS A 129 15.97 -21.00 24.49
N LYS A 130 16.52 -19.80 24.77
CA LYS A 130 15.72 -18.74 25.42
C LYS A 130 15.00 -17.90 24.39
N SER A 131 13.66 -17.96 24.41
CA SER A 131 12.82 -16.94 23.76
C SER A 131 13.04 -15.60 24.46
N HIS A 132 13.94 -14.78 23.91
CA HIS A 132 14.17 -13.39 24.31
C HIS A 132 13.04 -12.50 23.77
N SER A 133 11.80 -12.81 24.14
CA SER A 133 10.73 -11.81 24.05
C SER A 133 11.18 -10.59 24.86
N ILE A 134 11.16 -9.41 24.24
CA ILE A 134 11.56 -8.13 24.85
C ILE A 134 10.77 -7.87 26.15
N ASP A 135 9.54 -8.38 26.23
CA ASP A 135 8.72 -8.30 27.43
C ASP A 135 9.34 -9.08 28.60
N ASN A 136 9.94 -10.26 28.34
CA ASN A 136 10.61 -11.05 29.38
C ASN A 136 11.92 -10.43 29.87
N ALA A 137 12.59 -9.61 29.04
CA ALA A 137 13.80 -8.88 29.44
C ALA A 137 13.45 -7.67 30.32
N ARG A 138 12.40 -6.91 29.95
CA ARG A 138 11.90 -5.78 30.75
C ARG A 138 11.26 -6.20 32.06
N ILE A 139 10.44 -7.25 32.07
CA ILE A 139 9.84 -7.78 33.31
C ILE A 139 10.94 -8.16 34.30
N ARG A 140 12.01 -8.83 33.84
CA ARG A 140 13.16 -9.15 34.70
C ARG A 140 13.91 -7.92 35.21
N GLN A 141 14.03 -6.87 34.40
CA GLN A 141 14.65 -5.61 34.84
C GLN A 141 13.79 -4.85 35.86
N GLU A 142 12.47 -4.80 35.66
CA GLU A 142 11.52 -4.20 36.60
C GLU A 142 11.42 -5.00 37.92
N GLU A 143 11.44 -6.33 37.86
CA GLU A 143 11.53 -7.20 39.05
C GLU A 143 12.84 -7.00 39.80
N LYS A 144 13.97 -6.90 39.09
CA LYS A 144 15.27 -6.64 39.71
C LYS A 144 15.28 -5.28 40.40
N ASN A 145 14.75 -4.22 39.77
CA ASN A 145 14.65 -2.90 40.39
C ASN A 145 13.71 -2.86 41.61
N LYS A 146 12.63 -3.66 41.64
CA LYS A 146 11.78 -3.81 42.82
C LYS A 146 12.41 -4.59 43.97
N ARG A 147 13.42 -5.43 43.69
CA ARG A 147 14.10 -6.25 44.70
C ARG A 147 15.23 -5.51 45.43
N TYR A 148 15.68 -4.38 44.88
CA TYR A 148 16.76 -3.56 45.41
C TYR A 148 16.31 -2.17 45.91
N ASN A 149 15.01 -1.91 45.93
CA ASN A 149 14.35 -0.82 46.67
C ASN A 149 13.51 -1.41 47.81
#